data_AF-A0AAN5R6K7-F1
#
_entry.id   AF-A0AAN5R6K7-F1
#
_cell.length_a   1.000
_cell.length_b   1.000
_cell.length_c   1.000
_cell.angle_alpha   90.00
_cell.angle_beta   90.00
_cell.angle_gamma   90.00
#
_symmetry.space_group_name_H-M   'P 1'
#
loop_
_entity.id
_entity.type
_entity.pdbx_description
1 polymer ?
#
loop_
_entity_poly.entity_id
_entity_poly.type
_entity_poly.pdbx_seq_one_letter_code
_entity_poly.pdbx_strand_id
1 'polypeptide(L)'
;MENSISNKAPHLICEWHPTKNSLTPDEISYSSNKEVWWLCSLGHEWQATPSNRYRGTGCPYCCGRKLSNEHNFAIKCPHLIKEWHPTKNGNLTPYDVHPRGKQMVWWQCKHGHEWQATTGNRYMGTGCPTCSGRKLSKENNLGIKIPVLCNEWHPTKNGSLTPYDVHPRANNKVWWQCRYGHEWVTSIVTRYKGTQCPYCSGRKSSAEYNLALKFPDLVGEWHSEKNAPLTPFDVTPGSKRKVWWKCQWNHEWEAVIYSRTKKHGCPKCNIRASKLEIRTYCELKSIFPDAKLKEKIYHKEIDIYLPIIGVGIEVNGWYWHKSEERKNADQKKQETLKKNNIHLIKLIDNRLEISHPNEIPYTNGEEHLPIIIRLLNYLKVNFNLSKYTQEQINNYLQLQKYYNDDEYKVIIRSLPGPLIENSIANNPILLKEWHYEKNNLEPTQVSYGSRTKVWWICKNGHEWESTPNSRTRPGGSGCPYCSGKLPTKDNNLAIKSPELAKQWHPLKNNELRPEMFLPRSNKKVWWLGECLHEWQASIDNRFNGTNCPICWNR
;
A
#
# COMPACT_ATOMS: atom_id res chain seq x y z
N MET A 1 76.39 -12.04 7.85
CA MET A 1 75.62 -10.77 8.02
C MET A 1 74.71 -10.90 9.24
N GLU A 2 74.46 -9.83 10.01
CA GLU A 2 73.56 -9.90 11.20
C GLU A 2 72.17 -10.45 10.87
N ASN A 3 71.67 -10.15 9.67
CA ASN A 3 70.39 -10.62 9.15
C ASN A 3 70.48 -11.90 8.30
N SER A 4 71.56 -12.68 8.39
CA SER A 4 71.65 -13.99 7.72
C SER A 4 70.67 -15.00 8.31
N ILE A 5 70.29 -16.02 7.53
CA ILE A 5 69.41 -17.07 8.04
C ILE A 5 70.10 -17.94 9.10
N SER A 6 71.42 -18.15 8.99
CA SER A 6 72.22 -18.81 10.04
C SER A 6 72.09 -18.14 11.40
N ASN A 7 72.10 -16.81 11.44
CA ASN A 7 72.02 -16.04 12.68
C ASN A 7 70.59 -15.90 13.21
N LYS A 8 69.61 -15.62 12.34
CA LYS A 8 68.23 -15.37 12.77
C LYS A 8 67.39 -16.64 12.96
N ALA A 9 67.77 -17.76 12.35
CA ALA A 9 67.09 -19.04 12.48
C ALA A 9 68.06 -20.24 12.39
N PRO A 10 68.97 -20.42 13.36
CA PRO A 10 69.98 -21.47 13.35
C PRO A 10 69.37 -22.89 13.28
N HIS A 11 68.17 -23.08 13.85
CA HIS A 11 67.44 -24.34 13.81
C HIS A 11 67.02 -24.77 12.38
N LEU A 12 67.00 -23.87 11.39
CA LEU A 12 66.68 -24.22 10.00
C LEU A 12 67.90 -24.71 9.22
N ILE A 13 69.11 -24.51 9.74
CA ILE A 13 70.36 -24.83 9.03
C ILE A 13 70.56 -26.34 8.93
N CYS A 14 70.08 -27.10 9.89
CA CYS A 14 70.07 -28.56 9.82
C CYS A 14 69.23 -29.10 8.65
N GLU A 15 68.33 -28.28 8.08
CA GLU A 15 67.54 -28.63 6.91
C GLU A 15 68.06 -27.97 5.61
N TRP A 16 69.18 -27.25 5.65
CA TRP A 16 69.79 -26.67 4.45
C TRP A 16 70.36 -27.79 3.58
N HIS A 17 70.03 -27.82 2.28
CA HIS A 17 70.50 -28.89 1.41
C HIS A 17 72.04 -28.83 1.27
N PRO A 18 72.77 -29.95 1.49
CA PRO A 18 74.23 -29.93 1.58
C PRO A 18 74.95 -29.58 0.27
N THR A 19 74.38 -29.92 -0.88
CA THR A 19 75.07 -29.80 -2.19
C THR A 19 74.32 -29.04 -3.29
N LYS A 20 73.04 -28.68 -3.11
CA LYS A 20 72.20 -28.09 -4.19
C LYS A 20 72.07 -26.56 -4.15
N ASN A 21 72.69 -25.91 -3.18
CA ASN A 21 72.67 -24.46 -3.04
C ASN A 21 74.02 -23.86 -3.43
N SER A 22 74.00 -22.81 -4.24
CA SER A 22 75.19 -22.04 -4.60
C SER A 22 75.58 -20.99 -3.55
N LEU A 23 74.72 -20.76 -2.55
CA LEU A 23 74.92 -19.81 -1.45
C LEU A 23 74.97 -20.58 -0.14
N THR A 24 75.81 -20.13 0.78
CA THR A 24 75.84 -20.63 2.16
C THR A 24 74.75 -19.94 3.01
N PRO A 25 74.35 -20.56 4.13
CA PRO A 25 73.41 -19.94 5.06
C PRO A 25 73.84 -18.57 5.63
N ASP A 26 75.13 -18.26 5.64
CA ASP A 26 75.66 -16.98 6.13
C ASP A 26 75.57 -15.84 5.11
N GLU A 27 75.46 -16.19 3.83
CA GLU A 27 75.43 -15.27 2.67
C GLU A 27 74.02 -14.83 2.28
N ILE A 28 72.97 -15.43 2.86
CA ILE A 28 71.58 -15.17 2.49
C ILE A 28 70.75 -14.69 3.69
N SER A 29 69.97 -13.63 3.47
CA SER A 29 69.11 -13.09 4.53
C SER A 29 67.91 -13.98 4.85
N TYR A 30 67.50 -14.04 6.11
CA TYR A 30 66.32 -14.78 6.56
C TYR A 30 65.01 -14.33 5.87
N SER A 31 64.94 -13.09 5.39
CA SER A 31 63.79 -12.52 4.68
C SER A 31 63.88 -12.64 3.15
N SER A 32 64.91 -13.32 2.64
CA SER A 32 65.12 -13.48 1.20
C SER A 32 63.96 -14.23 0.53
N ASN A 33 63.58 -13.75 -0.66
CA ASN A 33 62.62 -14.39 -1.55
C ASN A 33 63.27 -15.27 -2.62
N LYS A 34 64.61 -15.46 -2.58
CA LYS A 34 65.30 -16.39 -3.47
C LYS A 34 64.99 -17.83 -3.06
N GLU A 35 64.56 -18.66 -4.01
CA GLU A 35 64.35 -20.08 -3.76
C GLU A 35 65.69 -20.79 -3.56
N VAL A 36 65.74 -21.60 -2.51
CA VAL A 36 66.89 -22.45 -2.16
C VAL A 36 66.39 -23.85 -1.82
N TRP A 37 67.27 -24.84 -1.95
CA TRP A 37 67.00 -26.24 -1.67
C TRP A 37 67.10 -26.55 -0.18
N TRP A 38 66.16 -27.34 0.32
CA TRP A 38 66.08 -27.84 1.68
C TRP A 38 65.99 -29.36 1.66
N LEU A 39 66.51 -30.00 2.71
CA LEU A 39 66.49 -31.44 2.94
C LEU A 39 66.03 -31.71 4.37
N CYS A 40 64.92 -32.43 4.56
CA CYS A 40 64.44 -32.76 5.91
C CYS A 40 65.05 -34.07 6.40
N SER A 41 64.91 -34.36 7.70
CA SER A 41 65.36 -35.61 8.33
C SER A 41 64.82 -36.91 7.69
N LEU A 42 63.67 -36.85 7.02
CA LEU A 42 63.09 -37.99 6.27
C LEU A 42 63.63 -38.12 4.83
N GLY A 43 64.64 -37.33 4.46
CA GLY A 43 65.25 -37.39 3.14
C GLY A 43 64.49 -36.66 2.02
N HIS A 44 63.38 -35.96 2.33
CA HIS A 44 62.67 -35.18 1.32
C HIS A 44 63.43 -33.92 0.94
N GLU A 45 63.55 -33.68 -0.36
CA GLU A 45 64.18 -32.50 -0.94
C GLU A 45 63.13 -31.57 -1.56
N TRP A 46 63.18 -30.28 -1.23
CA TRP A 46 62.28 -29.27 -1.83
C TRP A 46 62.90 -27.89 -1.94
N GLN A 47 62.35 -27.08 -2.84
CA GLN A 47 62.65 -25.66 -2.93
C GLN A 47 61.66 -24.84 -2.11
N ALA A 48 62.16 -23.87 -1.37
CA ALA A 48 61.38 -22.84 -0.68
C ALA A 48 62.27 -21.63 -0.41
N THR A 49 61.65 -20.47 -0.16
CA THR A 49 62.38 -19.26 0.21
C THR A 49 62.74 -19.26 1.71
N PRO A 50 63.90 -18.70 2.11
CA PRO A 50 64.24 -18.44 3.52
C PRO A 50 63.11 -17.73 4.27
N SER A 51 62.48 -16.73 3.64
CA SER A 51 61.35 -15.98 4.23
C SER A 51 60.17 -16.88 4.61
N ASN A 52 59.79 -17.82 3.73
CA ASN A 52 58.69 -18.76 4.01
C ASN A 52 59.06 -19.78 5.09
N ARG A 53 60.31 -20.27 5.09
CA ARG A 53 60.81 -21.16 6.13
C ARG A 53 60.84 -20.49 7.50
N TYR A 54 61.32 -19.23 7.56
CA TYR A 54 61.35 -18.41 8.77
C TYR A 54 59.95 -18.16 9.35
N ARG A 55 58.93 -18.00 8.49
CA ARG A 55 57.51 -17.90 8.89
C ARG A 55 56.89 -19.23 9.36
N GLY A 56 57.66 -20.30 9.48
CA GLY A 56 57.20 -21.60 9.99
C GLY A 56 56.74 -22.60 8.92
N THR A 57 57.00 -22.34 7.63
CA THR A 57 56.67 -23.32 6.57
C THR A 57 57.66 -24.48 6.60
N GLY A 58 57.23 -25.66 7.01
CA GLY A 58 58.04 -26.89 7.00
C GLY A 58 58.00 -27.66 5.68
N CYS A 59 58.63 -28.84 5.67
CA CYS A 59 58.70 -29.74 4.52
C CYS A 59 57.30 -30.05 3.92
N PRO A 60 57.06 -29.76 2.62
CA PRO A 60 55.74 -29.93 2.00
C PRO A 60 55.31 -31.41 1.87
N TYR A 61 56.26 -32.34 1.89
CA TYR A 61 55.98 -33.78 1.88
C TYR A 61 55.56 -34.28 3.27
N CYS A 62 56.32 -33.93 4.32
CA CYS A 62 56.01 -34.33 5.70
C CYS A 62 54.64 -33.80 6.18
N CYS A 63 54.29 -32.56 5.81
CA CYS A 63 52.98 -31.97 6.15
C CYS A 63 51.85 -32.37 5.18
N GLY A 64 52.12 -33.25 4.20
CA GLY A 64 51.09 -33.78 3.30
C GLY A 64 50.53 -32.78 2.28
N ARG A 65 51.30 -31.74 1.93
CA ARG A 65 50.96 -30.82 0.84
C ARG A 65 51.41 -31.34 -0.53
N LYS A 66 52.47 -32.15 -0.57
CA LYS A 66 52.96 -32.85 -1.76
C LYS A 66 52.87 -34.37 -1.57
N LEU A 67 52.75 -35.08 -2.69
CA LEU A 67 52.74 -36.55 -2.74
C LEU A 67 54.06 -37.11 -2.21
N SER A 68 54.00 -38.08 -1.30
CA SER A 68 55.15 -38.84 -0.80
C SER A 68 54.76 -40.30 -0.55
N ASN A 69 55.74 -41.15 -0.20
CA ASN A 69 55.51 -42.55 0.14
C ASN A 69 54.59 -42.72 1.37
N GLU A 70 54.60 -41.76 2.30
CA GLU A 70 53.78 -41.72 3.51
C GLU A 70 52.47 -40.92 3.31
N HIS A 71 52.37 -40.18 2.21
CA HIS A 71 51.26 -39.28 1.89
C HIS A 71 50.75 -39.44 0.45
N ASN A 72 50.27 -40.64 0.13
CA ASN A 72 49.55 -40.96 -1.12
C ASN A 72 48.12 -41.48 -0.83
N PHE A 73 47.32 -41.64 -1.89
CA PHE A 73 45.92 -42.05 -1.78
C PHE A 73 45.75 -43.43 -1.16
N ALA A 74 46.58 -44.43 -1.52
CA ALA A 74 46.55 -45.75 -0.91
C ALA A 74 46.72 -45.69 0.62
N ILE A 75 47.72 -44.94 1.09
CA ILE A 75 48.01 -44.82 2.52
C ILE A 75 46.92 -44.05 3.28
N LYS A 76 46.38 -42.96 2.71
CA LYS A 76 45.36 -42.15 3.40
C LYS A 76 43.92 -42.67 3.26
N CYS A 77 43.64 -43.48 2.25
CA CYS A 77 42.30 -44.00 1.96
C CYS A 77 42.32 -45.50 1.61
N PRO A 78 42.84 -46.38 2.49
CA PRO A 78 42.96 -47.82 2.20
C PRO A 78 41.60 -48.47 1.90
N HIS A 79 40.52 -47.98 2.52
CA HIS A 79 39.17 -48.46 2.27
C HIS A 79 38.65 -48.16 0.84
N LEU A 80 39.16 -47.12 0.17
CA LEU A 80 38.76 -46.73 -1.19
C LEU A 80 39.56 -47.44 -2.28
N ILE A 81 40.68 -48.11 -1.94
CA ILE A 81 41.47 -48.89 -2.90
C ILE A 81 40.62 -49.99 -3.53
N LYS A 82 39.71 -50.60 -2.75
CA LYS A 82 38.77 -51.63 -3.23
C LYS A 82 37.85 -51.12 -4.35
N GLU A 83 37.71 -49.80 -4.48
CA GLU A 83 36.92 -49.17 -5.53
C GLU A 83 37.76 -48.61 -6.68
N TRP A 84 39.09 -48.76 -6.64
CA TRP A 84 39.95 -48.40 -7.77
C TRP A 84 39.65 -49.35 -8.93
N HIS A 85 39.42 -48.80 -10.12
CA HIS A 85 39.06 -49.64 -11.26
C HIS A 85 40.23 -50.55 -11.66
N PRO A 86 40.02 -51.87 -11.86
CA PRO A 86 41.11 -52.84 -12.05
C PRO A 86 41.94 -52.64 -13.32
N THR A 87 41.32 -52.18 -14.42
CA THR A 87 42.00 -52.11 -15.74
C THR A 87 41.99 -50.73 -16.42
N LYS A 88 41.09 -49.81 -16.06
CA LYS A 88 40.88 -48.54 -16.79
C LYS A 88 41.80 -47.38 -16.41
N ASN A 89 42.66 -47.57 -15.41
CA ASN A 89 43.62 -46.55 -14.98
C ASN A 89 45.02 -46.73 -15.62
N GLY A 90 45.18 -47.70 -16.54
CA GLY A 90 46.46 -48.00 -17.16
C GLY A 90 47.51 -48.34 -16.11
N ASN A 91 48.68 -47.68 -16.18
CA ASN A 91 49.78 -47.89 -15.24
C ASN A 91 49.66 -47.07 -13.94
N LEU A 92 48.63 -46.22 -13.78
CA LEU A 92 48.46 -45.42 -12.56
C LEU A 92 47.97 -46.30 -11.41
N THR A 93 48.71 -46.31 -10.31
CA THR A 93 48.32 -46.97 -9.07
C THR A 93 47.81 -45.97 -8.03
N PRO A 94 47.06 -46.42 -7.00
CA PRO A 94 46.69 -45.57 -5.87
C PRO A 94 47.88 -44.97 -5.08
N TYR A 95 49.10 -45.48 -5.28
CA TYR A 95 50.31 -44.94 -4.65
C TYR A 95 50.87 -43.71 -5.41
N ASP A 96 50.53 -43.56 -6.69
CA ASP A 96 51.06 -42.51 -7.56
C ASP A 96 50.25 -41.20 -7.51
N VAL A 97 49.20 -41.15 -6.69
CA VAL A 97 48.23 -40.05 -6.69
C VAL A 97 48.02 -39.47 -5.29
N HIS A 98 47.90 -38.14 -5.25
CA HIS A 98 47.65 -37.42 -4.00
C HIS A 98 46.19 -37.59 -3.54
N PRO A 99 45.91 -37.77 -2.22
CA PRO A 99 44.56 -37.91 -1.67
C PRO A 99 43.61 -36.79 -2.11
N ARG A 100 44.07 -35.53 -2.02
CA ARG A 100 43.32 -34.33 -2.46
C ARG A 100 43.63 -33.90 -3.90
N GLY A 101 44.14 -34.82 -4.72
CA GLY A 101 44.54 -34.53 -6.10
C GLY A 101 43.37 -34.20 -7.02
N LYS A 102 43.68 -33.50 -8.11
CA LYS A 102 42.73 -33.23 -9.21
C LYS A 102 42.75 -34.32 -10.29
N GLN A 103 43.53 -35.39 -10.08
CA GLN A 103 43.67 -36.48 -11.04
C GLN A 103 42.34 -37.20 -11.20
N MET A 104 41.79 -37.18 -12.41
CA MET A 104 40.61 -37.96 -12.77
C MET A 104 41.01 -39.41 -13.02
N VAL A 105 40.37 -40.33 -12.31
CA VAL A 105 40.60 -41.77 -12.43
C VAL A 105 39.27 -42.51 -12.47
N TRP A 106 39.30 -43.73 -12.99
CA TRP A 106 38.16 -44.64 -13.01
C TRP A 106 38.02 -45.36 -11.67
N TRP A 107 36.78 -45.44 -11.21
CA TRP A 107 36.34 -46.14 -10.01
C TRP A 107 35.28 -47.17 -10.37
N GLN A 108 35.22 -48.25 -9.59
CA GLN A 108 34.19 -49.29 -9.69
C GLN A 108 33.67 -49.62 -8.29
N CYS A 109 32.36 -49.57 -8.07
CA CYS A 109 31.80 -49.90 -6.76
C CYS A 109 31.45 -51.39 -6.68
N LYS A 110 31.13 -51.87 -5.47
CA LYS A 110 30.72 -53.27 -5.22
C LYS A 110 29.53 -53.78 -6.06
N HIS A 111 28.73 -52.87 -6.63
CA HIS A 111 27.61 -53.20 -7.52
C HIS A 111 28.00 -53.19 -9.01
N GLY A 112 29.30 -53.07 -9.33
CA GLY A 112 29.80 -53.05 -10.70
C GLY A 112 29.64 -51.73 -11.45
N HIS A 113 29.09 -50.68 -10.83
CA HIS A 113 28.99 -49.38 -11.47
C HIS A 113 30.37 -48.74 -11.63
N GLU A 114 30.67 -48.30 -12.86
CA GLU A 114 31.92 -47.64 -13.20
C GLU A 114 31.70 -46.14 -13.42
N TRP A 115 32.59 -45.31 -12.87
CA TRP A 115 32.55 -43.86 -13.08
C TRP A 115 33.92 -43.20 -12.94
N GLN A 116 34.06 -42.01 -13.49
CA GLN A 116 35.25 -41.18 -13.30
C GLN A 116 35.02 -40.15 -12.19
N ALA A 117 36.00 -39.98 -11.31
CA ALA A 117 36.01 -38.91 -10.31
C ALA A 117 37.46 -38.55 -9.95
N THR A 118 37.66 -37.33 -9.46
CA THR A 118 38.97 -36.95 -8.91
C THR A 118 39.26 -37.72 -7.62
N THR A 119 40.53 -38.01 -7.36
CA THR A 119 40.95 -38.55 -6.07
C THR A 119 40.52 -37.65 -4.91
N GLY A 120 40.60 -36.32 -5.09
CA GLY A 120 40.11 -35.37 -4.10
C GLY A 120 38.61 -35.48 -3.80
N ASN A 121 37.75 -35.65 -4.81
CA ASN A 121 36.32 -35.82 -4.56
C ASN A 121 36.02 -37.12 -3.83
N ARG A 122 36.74 -38.19 -4.15
CA ARG A 122 36.62 -39.47 -3.43
C ARG A 122 37.10 -39.36 -1.99
N TYR A 123 38.24 -38.71 -1.77
CA TYR A 123 38.80 -38.42 -0.44
C TYR A 123 37.82 -37.61 0.43
N MET A 124 37.10 -36.65 -0.17
CA MET A 124 36.07 -35.86 0.51
C MET A 124 34.72 -36.61 0.68
N GLY A 125 34.66 -37.91 0.36
CA GLY A 125 33.48 -38.76 0.60
C GLY A 125 32.48 -38.83 -0.56
N THR A 126 32.79 -38.31 -1.75
CA THR A 126 31.92 -38.51 -2.92
C THR A 126 32.01 -39.96 -3.39
N GLY A 127 30.90 -40.70 -3.32
CA GLY A 127 30.81 -42.11 -3.75
C GLY A 127 30.28 -42.29 -5.17
N CYS A 128 29.84 -43.52 -5.47
CA CYS A 128 29.26 -43.89 -6.76
C CYS A 128 28.02 -43.03 -7.10
N PRO A 129 27.99 -42.36 -8.27
CA PRO A 129 26.87 -41.51 -8.65
C PRO A 129 25.57 -42.29 -8.93
N THR A 130 25.67 -43.56 -9.35
CA THR A 130 24.49 -44.42 -9.53
C THR A 130 23.92 -44.87 -8.18
N CYS A 131 24.76 -45.40 -7.28
CA CYS A 131 24.31 -45.84 -5.95
C CYS A 131 23.75 -44.69 -5.09
N SER A 132 24.32 -43.50 -5.23
CA SER A 132 23.82 -42.29 -4.55
C SER A 132 22.59 -41.66 -5.22
N GLY A 133 22.09 -42.25 -6.31
CA GLY A 133 20.93 -41.75 -7.04
C GLY A 133 21.15 -40.36 -7.67
N ARG A 134 22.40 -40.02 -8.02
CA ARG A 134 22.75 -38.78 -8.73
C ARG A 134 22.76 -38.95 -10.24
N LYS A 135 23.09 -40.15 -10.73
CA LYS A 135 23.04 -40.54 -12.15
C LYS A 135 21.71 -41.24 -12.43
N LEU A 136 21.09 -40.94 -13.58
CA LEU A 136 19.89 -41.61 -14.06
C LEU A 136 20.11 -43.13 -14.17
N SER A 137 19.13 -43.91 -13.72
CA SER A 137 19.04 -45.36 -13.81
C SER A 137 17.58 -45.79 -14.03
N LYS A 138 17.37 -47.08 -14.31
CA LYS A 138 16.03 -47.66 -14.52
C LYS A 138 15.14 -47.56 -13.28
N GLU A 139 15.74 -47.46 -12.09
CA GLU A 139 15.06 -47.44 -10.79
C GLU A 139 14.87 -46.02 -10.22
N ASN A 140 15.51 -45.00 -10.82
CA ASN A 140 15.53 -43.65 -10.28
C ASN A 140 15.08 -42.54 -11.25
N ASN A 141 14.46 -42.90 -12.36
CA ASN A 141 13.83 -41.95 -13.28
C ASN A 141 12.56 -41.31 -12.69
N LEU A 142 12.11 -40.21 -13.30
CA LEU A 142 10.94 -39.44 -12.86
C LEU A 142 9.67 -40.30 -12.84
N GLY A 143 9.44 -41.10 -13.89
CA GLY A 143 8.23 -41.91 -14.01
C GLY A 143 8.06 -42.96 -12.91
N ILE A 144 9.16 -43.53 -12.44
CA ILE A 144 9.17 -44.46 -11.30
C ILE A 144 9.06 -43.71 -9.96
N LYS A 145 9.78 -42.59 -9.80
CA LYS A 145 9.82 -41.87 -8.50
C LYS A 145 8.55 -41.11 -8.18
N ILE A 146 7.88 -40.53 -9.19
CA ILE A 146 6.61 -39.81 -9.01
C ILE A 146 5.68 -40.14 -10.19
N PRO A 147 4.98 -41.29 -10.17
CA PRO A 147 4.11 -41.73 -11.25
C PRO A 147 3.01 -40.71 -11.61
N VAL A 148 2.50 -39.98 -10.62
CA VAL A 148 1.45 -38.96 -10.83
C VAL A 148 1.90 -37.82 -11.76
N LEU A 149 3.20 -37.53 -11.86
CA LEU A 149 3.72 -36.53 -12.79
C LEU A 149 3.72 -37.00 -14.25
N CYS A 150 3.64 -38.32 -14.51
CA CYS A 150 3.48 -38.84 -15.86
C CYS A 150 2.15 -38.39 -16.47
N ASN A 151 1.10 -38.30 -15.66
CA ASN A 151 -0.21 -37.81 -16.07
C ASN A 151 -0.20 -36.32 -16.45
N GLU A 152 0.82 -35.59 -16.01
CA GLU A 152 1.00 -34.18 -16.37
C GLU A 152 2.08 -33.98 -17.46
N TRP A 153 2.72 -35.05 -17.93
CA TRP A 153 3.68 -34.94 -19.03
C TRP A 153 2.94 -34.63 -20.32
N HIS A 154 3.39 -33.60 -21.05
CA HIS A 154 2.69 -33.22 -22.27
C HIS A 154 2.77 -34.35 -23.32
N PRO A 155 1.65 -34.73 -23.98
CA PRO A 155 1.60 -35.91 -24.86
C PRO A 155 2.47 -35.80 -26.12
N THR A 156 2.60 -34.60 -26.71
CA THR A 156 3.29 -34.43 -28.01
C THR A 156 4.45 -33.43 -28.02
N LYS A 157 4.47 -32.41 -27.14
CA LYS A 157 5.44 -31.30 -27.19
C LYS A 157 6.84 -31.60 -26.65
N ASN A 158 7.07 -32.80 -26.09
CA ASN A 158 8.38 -33.22 -25.60
C ASN A 158 9.14 -34.13 -26.59
N GLY A 159 8.64 -34.29 -27.81
CA GLY A 159 9.24 -35.17 -28.81
C GLY A 159 9.29 -36.62 -28.32
N SER A 160 10.44 -37.28 -28.45
CA SER A 160 10.65 -38.66 -28.00
C SER A 160 10.97 -38.80 -26.51
N LEU A 161 11.10 -37.70 -25.75
CA LEU A 161 11.49 -37.74 -24.35
C LEU A 161 10.31 -38.16 -23.47
N THR A 162 10.51 -39.24 -22.68
CA THR A 162 9.50 -39.73 -21.73
C THR A 162 9.90 -39.43 -20.28
N PRO A 163 8.95 -39.52 -19.32
CA PRO A 163 9.27 -39.47 -17.88
C PRO A 163 10.26 -40.55 -17.43
N TYR A 164 10.46 -41.62 -18.20
CA TYR A 164 11.39 -42.70 -17.86
C TYR A 164 12.83 -42.43 -18.33
N ASP A 165 13.03 -41.43 -19.18
CA ASP A 165 14.34 -41.05 -19.74
C ASP A 165 15.02 -39.90 -18.97
N VAL A 166 14.40 -39.44 -17.88
CA VAL A 166 14.81 -38.22 -17.18
C VAL A 166 14.96 -38.44 -15.68
N HIS A 167 15.98 -37.81 -15.11
CA HIS A 167 16.20 -37.83 -13.67
C HIS A 167 15.26 -36.82 -12.97
N PRO A 168 14.62 -37.15 -11.82
CA PRO A 168 13.66 -36.27 -11.16
C PRO A 168 14.24 -34.90 -10.73
N ARG A 169 15.56 -34.80 -10.53
CA ARG A 169 16.25 -33.54 -10.20
C ARG A 169 16.87 -32.82 -11.41
N ALA A 170 16.52 -33.22 -12.62
CA ALA A 170 17.06 -32.57 -13.81
C ALA A 170 16.51 -31.13 -13.99
N ASN A 171 17.36 -30.24 -14.50
CA ASN A 171 17.03 -28.82 -14.71
C ASN A 171 16.43 -28.52 -16.09
N ASN A 172 16.35 -29.52 -16.98
CA ASN A 172 15.76 -29.38 -18.30
C ASN A 172 14.30 -28.92 -18.19
N LYS A 173 13.93 -27.95 -19.02
CA LYS A 173 12.56 -27.45 -19.15
C LYS A 173 11.83 -28.31 -20.17
N VAL A 174 10.66 -28.81 -19.77
CA VAL A 174 9.79 -29.64 -20.61
C VAL A 174 8.37 -29.09 -20.55
N TRP A 175 7.55 -29.47 -21.53
CA TRP A 175 6.14 -29.14 -21.56
C TRP A 175 5.36 -30.07 -20.63
N TRP A 176 4.42 -29.47 -19.91
CA TRP A 176 3.48 -30.13 -19.01
C TRP A 176 2.06 -29.75 -19.42
N GLN A 177 1.11 -30.64 -19.16
CA GLN A 177 -0.31 -30.41 -19.37
C GLN A 177 -1.10 -30.93 -18.16
N CYS A 178 -1.98 -30.13 -17.56
CA CYS A 178 -2.80 -30.61 -16.44
C CYS A 178 -4.12 -31.20 -16.94
N ARG A 179 -4.88 -31.87 -16.04
CA ARG A 179 -6.19 -32.45 -16.33
C ARG A 179 -7.25 -31.48 -16.89
N TYR A 180 -7.03 -30.17 -16.75
CA TYR A 180 -7.91 -29.13 -17.29
C TYR A 180 -7.42 -28.59 -18.65
N GLY A 181 -6.43 -29.23 -19.26
CA GLY A 181 -5.89 -28.86 -20.57
C GLY A 181 -4.87 -27.72 -20.57
N HIS A 182 -4.59 -27.08 -19.44
CA HIS A 182 -3.58 -26.02 -19.36
C HIS A 182 -2.18 -26.55 -19.68
N GLU A 183 -1.46 -25.85 -20.56
CA GLU A 183 -0.11 -26.23 -20.98
C GLU A 183 0.92 -25.21 -20.49
N TRP A 184 2.03 -25.69 -19.91
CA TRP A 184 3.12 -24.81 -19.49
C TRP A 184 4.49 -25.48 -19.58
N VAL A 185 5.53 -24.66 -19.72
CA VAL A 185 6.92 -25.08 -19.67
C VAL A 185 7.50 -24.78 -18.29
N THR A 186 8.11 -25.79 -17.66
CA THR A 186 8.92 -25.61 -16.44
C THR A 186 9.95 -26.74 -16.30
N SER A 187 10.92 -26.60 -15.40
CA SER A 187 11.93 -27.63 -15.17
C SER A 187 11.40 -28.84 -14.42
N ILE A 188 11.97 -30.01 -14.70
CA ILE A 188 11.60 -31.27 -14.04
C ILE A 188 11.78 -31.17 -12.53
N VAL A 189 12.93 -30.66 -12.06
CA VAL A 189 13.19 -30.47 -10.63
C VAL A 189 12.15 -29.59 -9.94
N THR A 190 11.60 -28.58 -10.63
CA THR A 190 10.57 -27.70 -10.09
C THR A 190 9.26 -28.48 -9.88
N ARG A 191 8.86 -29.30 -10.84
CA ARG A 191 7.71 -30.21 -10.69
C ARG A 191 7.93 -31.28 -9.63
N TYR A 192 9.13 -31.87 -9.59
CA TYR A 192 9.51 -32.86 -8.57
C TYR A 192 9.42 -32.29 -7.15
N LYS A 193 9.72 -30.99 -6.96
CA LYS A 193 9.54 -30.27 -5.68
C LYS A 193 8.08 -29.97 -5.34
N GLY A 194 7.12 -30.34 -6.18
CA GLY A 194 5.68 -30.22 -5.90
C GLY A 194 5.00 -28.95 -6.40
N THR A 195 5.60 -28.18 -7.31
CA THR A 195 4.88 -27.01 -7.88
C THR A 195 3.71 -27.46 -8.74
N GLN A 196 2.52 -26.92 -8.48
CA GLN A 196 1.31 -27.19 -9.26
C GLN A 196 1.26 -26.40 -10.59
N CYS A 197 0.30 -26.75 -11.45
CA CYS A 197 -0.03 -26.00 -12.66
C CYS A 197 -0.22 -24.49 -12.34
N PRO A 198 0.48 -23.58 -13.02
CA PRO A 198 0.47 -22.15 -12.70
C PRO A 198 -0.89 -21.49 -12.97
N TYR A 199 -1.69 -22.02 -13.90
CA TYR A 199 -3.03 -21.54 -14.21
C TYR A 199 -4.02 -21.96 -13.13
N CYS A 200 -4.05 -23.25 -12.79
CA CYS A 200 -4.90 -23.76 -11.70
C CYS A 200 -4.60 -23.11 -10.35
N SER A 201 -3.32 -22.79 -10.08
CA SER A 201 -2.93 -22.11 -8.84
C SER A 201 -3.14 -20.59 -8.87
N GLY A 202 -3.74 -20.03 -9.93
CA GLY A 202 -3.97 -18.58 -10.08
C GLY A 202 -2.70 -17.73 -10.22
N ARG A 203 -1.55 -18.36 -10.52
CA ARG A 203 -0.26 -17.67 -10.73
C ARG A 203 -0.13 -17.12 -12.15
N LYS A 204 -0.80 -17.74 -13.12
CA LYS A 204 -0.98 -17.26 -14.49
C LYS A 204 -2.47 -17.07 -14.79
N SER A 205 -2.77 -16.13 -15.68
CA SER A 205 -4.11 -15.89 -16.22
C SER A 205 -4.55 -17.04 -17.10
N SER A 206 -5.84 -17.40 -17.03
CA SER A 206 -6.50 -18.35 -17.92
C SER A 206 -7.84 -17.78 -18.40
N ALA A 207 -8.51 -18.52 -19.29
CA ALA A 207 -9.83 -18.16 -19.79
C ALA A 207 -10.88 -18.08 -18.66
N GLU A 208 -10.68 -18.82 -17.55
CA GLU A 208 -11.59 -18.90 -16.40
C GLU A 208 -11.11 -18.03 -15.21
N TYR A 209 -9.86 -17.58 -15.23
CA TYR A 209 -9.26 -16.83 -14.12
C TYR A 209 -8.34 -15.70 -14.62
N ASN A 210 -8.88 -14.49 -14.65
CA ASN A 210 -8.15 -13.27 -14.97
C ASN A 210 -8.76 -12.06 -14.24
N LEU A 211 -8.11 -10.89 -14.34
CA LEU A 211 -8.55 -9.66 -13.68
C LEU A 211 -9.94 -9.24 -14.17
N ALA A 212 -10.21 -9.31 -15.47
CA ALA A 212 -11.48 -8.91 -16.05
C ALA A 212 -12.67 -9.68 -15.46
N LEU A 213 -12.53 -11.01 -15.34
CA LEU A 213 -13.59 -11.87 -14.82
C LEU A 213 -13.81 -11.72 -13.31
N LYS A 214 -12.75 -11.45 -12.54
CA LYS A 214 -12.84 -11.36 -11.07
C LYS A 214 -13.14 -9.96 -10.56
N PHE A 215 -12.78 -8.92 -11.33
CA PHE A 215 -12.94 -7.51 -10.96
C PHE A 215 -13.43 -6.69 -12.16
N PRO A 216 -14.67 -6.89 -12.62
CA PRO A 216 -15.21 -6.20 -13.79
C PRO A 216 -15.18 -4.67 -13.64
N ASP A 217 -15.38 -4.14 -12.42
CA ASP A 217 -15.31 -2.69 -12.16
C ASP A 217 -13.93 -2.10 -12.50
N LEU A 218 -12.86 -2.87 -12.28
CA LEU A 218 -11.50 -2.44 -12.59
C LEU A 218 -11.20 -2.43 -14.10
N VAL A 219 -11.98 -3.15 -14.91
CA VAL A 219 -11.87 -3.08 -16.37
C VAL A 219 -12.24 -1.69 -16.86
N GLY A 220 -13.27 -1.08 -16.27
CA GLY A 220 -13.68 0.30 -16.58
C GLY A 220 -12.63 1.35 -16.23
N GLU A 221 -11.69 1.02 -15.32
CA GLU A 221 -10.58 1.90 -14.96
C GLU A 221 -9.27 1.55 -15.68
N TRP A 222 -9.25 0.56 -16.59
CA TRP A 222 -8.03 0.16 -17.30
C TRP A 222 -7.67 1.16 -18.40
N HIS A 223 -6.41 1.60 -18.45
CA HIS A 223 -5.94 2.47 -19.54
C HIS A 223 -5.50 1.63 -20.75
N SER A 224 -6.42 1.36 -21.68
CA SER A 224 -6.19 0.44 -22.81
C SER A 224 -5.03 0.85 -23.72
N GLU A 225 -4.86 2.15 -24.01
CA GLU A 225 -3.81 2.63 -24.91
C GLU A 225 -2.43 2.52 -24.27
N LYS A 226 -2.27 2.98 -23.02
CA LYS A 226 -0.97 2.96 -22.33
C LYS A 226 -0.53 1.58 -21.89
N ASN A 227 -1.47 0.65 -21.76
CA ASN A 227 -1.16 -0.74 -21.43
C ASN A 227 -1.01 -1.64 -22.64
N ALA A 228 -1.38 -1.19 -23.85
CA ALA A 228 -1.32 -2.00 -25.05
C ALA A 228 0.09 -2.61 -25.26
N PRO A 229 0.19 -3.89 -25.66
CA PRO A 229 -0.90 -4.80 -26.03
C PRO A 229 -1.55 -5.57 -24.85
N LEU A 230 -1.20 -5.25 -23.61
CA LEU A 230 -1.69 -5.95 -22.42
C LEU A 230 -3.15 -5.59 -22.11
N THR A 231 -3.99 -6.60 -21.95
CA THR A 231 -5.40 -6.46 -21.58
C THR A 231 -5.66 -6.95 -20.14
N PRO A 232 -6.81 -6.59 -19.55
CA PRO A 232 -7.27 -7.17 -18.29
C PRO A 232 -7.46 -8.70 -18.31
N PHE A 233 -7.57 -9.32 -19.49
CA PHE A 233 -7.68 -10.78 -19.62
C PHE A 233 -6.32 -11.49 -19.49
N ASP A 234 -5.22 -10.77 -19.73
CA ASP A 234 -3.87 -11.32 -19.72
C ASP A 234 -3.22 -11.37 -18.34
N VAL A 235 -3.88 -10.81 -17.32
CA VAL A 235 -3.31 -10.63 -15.98
C VAL A 235 -4.20 -11.24 -14.90
N THR A 236 -3.59 -11.68 -13.80
CA THR A 236 -4.32 -12.18 -12.63
C THR A 236 -4.59 -11.05 -11.63
N PRO A 237 -5.64 -11.17 -10.80
CA PRO A 237 -5.89 -10.25 -9.69
C PRO A 237 -4.70 -10.09 -8.72
N GLY A 238 -3.94 -11.16 -8.50
CA GLY A 238 -2.77 -11.18 -7.62
C GLY A 238 -1.50 -10.58 -8.22
N SER A 239 -1.55 -10.05 -9.44
CA SER A 239 -0.36 -9.59 -10.14
C SER A 239 0.28 -8.39 -9.45
N LYS A 240 1.60 -8.47 -9.24
CA LYS A 240 2.43 -7.36 -8.75
C LYS A 240 2.87 -6.40 -9.86
N ARG A 241 2.40 -6.61 -11.10
CA ARG A 241 2.71 -5.74 -12.24
C ARG A 241 2.05 -4.37 -12.03
N LYS A 242 2.81 -3.31 -12.31
CA LYS A 242 2.32 -1.93 -12.38
C LYS A 242 1.78 -1.66 -13.78
N VAL A 243 0.61 -1.07 -13.87
CA VAL A 243 -0.09 -0.73 -15.11
C VAL A 243 -0.74 0.64 -14.98
N TRP A 244 -1.09 1.24 -16.10
CA TRP A 244 -1.81 2.51 -16.16
C TRP A 244 -3.31 2.32 -15.95
N TRP A 245 -3.89 3.23 -15.17
CA TRP A 245 -5.30 3.28 -14.87
C TRP A 245 -5.83 4.66 -15.25
N LYS A 246 -7.11 4.72 -15.59
CA LYS A 246 -7.84 5.93 -15.94
C LYS A 246 -9.21 5.86 -15.30
N CYS A 247 -9.51 6.75 -14.36
CA CYS A 247 -10.84 6.75 -13.73
C CYS A 247 -11.85 7.46 -14.63
N GLN A 248 -13.14 7.38 -14.25
CA GLN A 248 -14.24 8.06 -14.95
C GLN A 248 -14.09 9.59 -15.09
N TRP A 249 -13.20 10.21 -14.30
CA TRP A 249 -12.88 11.64 -14.36
C TRP A 249 -11.59 11.94 -15.16
N ASN A 250 -11.13 11.00 -15.99
CA ASN A 250 -9.94 11.13 -16.83
C ASN A 250 -8.60 11.33 -16.08
N HIS A 251 -8.56 11.15 -14.76
CA HIS A 251 -7.29 11.09 -14.07
C HIS A 251 -6.55 9.81 -14.46
N GLU A 252 -5.31 9.97 -14.92
CA GLU A 252 -4.44 8.85 -15.25
C GLU A 252 -3.36 8.68 -14.18
N TRP A 253 -3.11 7.44 -13.77
CA TRP A 253 -2.04 7.11 -12.83
C TRP A 253 -1.57 5.68 -13.01
N GLU A 254 -0.37 5.38 -12.52
CA GLU A 254 0.14 4.01 -12.46
C GLU A 254 -0.08 3.40 -11.08
N ALA A 255 -0.55 2.15 -11.04
CA ALA A 255 -0.65 1.38 -9.81
C ALA A 255 -0.46 -0.12 -10.05
N VAL A 256 -0.07 -0.83 -9.00
CA VAL A 256 0.03 -2.29 -8.99
C VAL A 256 -1.37 -2.91 -9.03
N ILE A 257 -1.57 -3.91 -9.90
CA ILE A 257 -2.87 -4.59 -10.08
C ILE A 257 -3.40 -5.14 -8.75
N TYR A 258 -2.57 -5.88 -8.01
CA TYR A 258 -2.95 -6.42 -6.71
C TYR A 258 -3.44 -5.33 -5.73
N SER A 259 -2.80 -4.16 -5.69
CA SER A 259 -3.24 -3.05 -4.82
C SER A 259 -4.62 -2.53 -5.23
N ARG A 260 -4.92 -2.49 -6.53
CA ARG A 260 -6.23 -2.09 -7.05
C ARG A 260 -7.33 -3.08 -6.64
N THR A 261 -7.04 -4.37 -6.64
CA THR A 261 -7.98 -5.40 -6.13
C THR A 261 -8.24 -5.30 -4.63
N LYS A 262 -7.40 -4.58 -3.88
CA LYS A 262 -7.60 -4.25 -2.45
C LYS A 262 -8.36 -2.93 -2.23
N LYS A 263 -9.07 -2.44 -3.25
CA LYS A 263 -9.89 -1.21 -3.21
C LYS A 263 -9.11 0.10 -3.03
N HIS A 264 -7.85 0.16 -3.47
CA HIS A 264 -7.14 1.43 -3.55
C HIS A 264 -7.53 2.17 -4.83
N GLY A 265 -8.30 3.26 -4.69
CA GLY A 265 -8.85 4.06 -5.78
C GLY A 265 -7.84 5.00 -6.47
N CYS A 266 -8.35 5.88 -7.33
CA CYS A 266 -7.56 6.94 -7.95
C CYS A 266 -6.98 7.88 -6.87
N PRO A 267 -5.66 8.15 -6.86
CA PRO A 267 -5.04 9.03 -5.85
C PRO A 267 -5.49 10.48 -5.97
N LYS A 268 -5.92 10.91 -7.17
CA LYS A 268 -6.42 12.28 -7.41
C LYS A 268 -7.88 12.46 -6.98
N CYS A 269 -8.67 11.39 -6.97
CA CYS A 269 -10.08 11.46 -6.53
C CYS A 269 -10.20 11.42 -5.01
N ASN A 270 -9.26 10.78 -4.29
CA ASN A 270 -9.29 10.69 -2.83
C ASN A 270 -8.67 11.92 -2.16
N ILE A 271 -9.25 13.10 -2.39
CA ILE A 271 -8.86 14.32 -1.67
C ILE A 271 -9.41 14.20 -0.24
N ARG A 272 -8.52 14.03 0.74
CA ARG A 272 -8.86 14.10 2.17
C ARG A 272 -9.02 15.56 2.60
N ALA A 273 -10.03 16.22 2.04
CA ALA A 273 -10.40 17.58 2.40
C ALA A 273 -11.83 17.64 2.94
N SER A 274 -12.05 18.46 3.98
CA SER A 274 -13.40 18.70 4.49
C SER A 274 -14.24 19.53 3.51
N LYS A 275 -15.57 19.51 3.66
CA LYS A 275 -16.46 20.36 2.84
C LYS A 275 -16.16 21.85 3.02
N LEU A 276 -15.75 22.25 4.22
CA LEU A 276 -15.35 23.62 4.51
C LEU A 276 -14.04 23.97 3.78
N GLU A 277 -13.02 23.10 3.80
CA GLU A 277 -11.80 23.30 3.01
C GLU A 277 -12.09 23.48 1.52
N ILE A 278 -12.88 22.58 0.92
CA ILE A 278 -13.20 22.64 -0.50
C ILE A 278 -14.01 23.90 -0.82
N ARG A 279 -15.00 24.25 0.01
CA ARG A 279 -15.78 25.47 -0.19
C ARG A 279 -14.90 26.71 -0.11
N THR A 280 -14.10 26.84 0.93
CA THR A 280 -13.18 27.97 1.12
C THR A 280 -12.20 28.08 -0.05
N TYR A 281 -11.66 26.95 -0.52
CA TYR A 281 -10.80 26.92 -1.71
C TYR A 281 -11.51 27.46 -2.95
N CYS A 282 -12.74 27.02 -3.23
CA CYS A 282 -13.49 27.44 -4.42
C CYS A 282 -13.73 28.96 -4.40
N GLU A 283 -14.18 29.50 -3.26
CA GLU A 283 -14.43 30.94 -3.15
C GLU A 283 -13.11 31.74 -3.24
N LEU A 284 -12.03 31.29 -2.58
CA LEU A 284 -10.72 31.95 -2.69
C LEU A 284 -10.16 31.90 -4.11
N LYS A 285 -10.35 30.80 -4.85
CA LYS A 285 -9.89 30.67 -6.24
C LYS A 285 -10.53 31.70 -7.17
N SER A 286 -11.73 32.21 -6.86
CA SER A 286 -12.36 33.30 -7.61
C SER A 286 -11.62 34.63 -7.48
N ILE A 287 -10.92 34.83 -6.36
CA ILE A 287 -10.20 36.07 -6.01
C ILE A 287 -8.70 35.93 -6.27
N PHE A 288 -8.16 34.73 -6.02
CA PHE A 288 -6.77 34.32 -6.16
C PHE A 288 -6.69 33.15 -7.15
N PRO A 289 -6.59 33.42 -8.48
CA PRO A 289 -6.62 32.36 -9.49
C PRO A 289 -5.50 31.31 -9.36
N ASP A 290 -4.41 31.63 -8.67
CA ASP A 290 -3.27 30.75 -8.39
C ASP A 290 -3.44 29.91 -7.11
N ALA A 291 -4.59 29.99 -6.43
CA ALA A 291 -4.88 29.21 -5.24
C ALA A 291 -4.73 27.70 -5.51
N LYS A 292 -4.12 26.99 -4.56
CA LYS A 292 -3.88 25.54 -4.61
C LYS A 292 -4.51 24.84 -3.43
N LEU A 293 -5.06 23.64 -3.67
CA LEU A 293 -5.68 22.78 -2.66
C LEU A 293 -4.71 21.63 -2.29
N LYS A 294 -4.47 21.41 -0.98
CA LYS A 294 -3.60 20.36 -0.44
C LYS A 294 -2.15 20.40 -0.97
N GLU A 295 -1.58 21.59 -1.14
CA GLU A 295 -0.22 21.76 -1.68
C GLU A 295 0.84 21.33 -0.66
N LYS A 296 1.87 20.60 -1.10
CA LYS A 296 2.99 20.19 -0.24
C LYS A 296 4.19 21.12 -0.44
N ILE A 297 4.50 21.90 0.58
CA ILE A 297 5.64 22.82 0.59
C ILE A 297 6.53 22.48 1.79
N TYR A 298 7.83 22.31 1.56
CA TYR A 298 8.79 21.90 2.59
C TYR A 298 8.37 20.63 3.36
N HIS A 299 7.83 19.65 2.64
CA HIS A 299 7.30 18.39 3.20
C HIS A 299 6.11 18.57 4.16
N LYS A 300 5.49 19.74 4.20
CA LYS A 300 4.25 20.02 4.93
C LYS A 300 3.13 20.24 3.93
N GLU A 301 2.07 19.44 4.04
CA GLU A 301 0.83 19.67 3.29
C GLU A 301 0.09 20.85 3.90
N ILE A 302 -0.32 21.83 3.09
CA ILE A 302 -1.11 23.00 3.48
C ILE A 302 -2.51 22.83 2.87
N ASP A 303 -3.57 23.03 3.65
CA ASP A 303 -4.93 22.74 3.14
C ASP A 303 -5.31 23.62 1.95
N ILE A 304 -5.09 24.94 2.06
CA ILE A 304 -5.24 25.89 0.96
C ILE A 304 -4.02 26.80 0.93
N TYR A 305 -3.35 26.92 -0.21
CA TYR A 305 -2.20 27.80 -0.39
C TYR A 305 -2.50 28.90 -1.40
N LEU A 306 -2.16 30.14 -1.05
CA LEU A 306 -2.27 31.34 -1.87
C LEU A 306 -0.85 31.84 -2.19
N PRO A 307 -0.22 31.33 -3.27
CA PRO A 307 1.19 31.62 -3.57
C PRO A 307 1.49 33.11 -3.71
N ILE A 308 0.62 33.86 -4.39
CA ILE A 308 0.84 35.28 -4.70
C ILE A 308 1.02 36.17 -3.47
N ILE A 309 0.44 35.79 -2.33
CA ILE A 309 0.59 36.52 -1.05
C ILE A 309 1.36 35.72 0.01
N GLY A 310 1.87 34.54 -0.33
CA GLY A 310 2.60 33.67 0.61
C GLY A 310 1.76 33.25 1.82
N VAL A 311 0.47 32.97 1.63
CA VAL A 311 -0.45 32.60 2.73
C VAL A 311 -0.87 31.15 2.61
N GLY A 312 -0.74 30.39 3.70
CA GLY A 312 -1.35 29.07 3.87
C GLY A 312 -2.54 29.17 4.81
N ILE A 313 -3.62 28.45 4.51
CA ILE A 313 -4.82 28.37 5.35
C ILE A 313 -5.03 26.92 5.75
N GLU A 314 -5.22 26.68 7.05
CA GLU A 314 -5.53 25.37 7.65
C GLU A 314 -6.95 25.35 8.20
N VAL A 315 -7.66 24.23 8.04
CA VAL A 315 -8.98 24.04 8.64
C VAL A 315 -8.91 23.06 9.81
N ASN A 316 -8.88 23.61 11.02
CA ASN A 316 -8.63 22.86 12.25
C ASN A 316 -9.94 22.48 12.96
N GLY A 317 -10.44 21.27 12.66
CA GLY A 317 -11.60 20.69 13.35
C GLY A 317 -11.26 20.09 14.71
N TRP A 318 -12.10 20.32 15.73
CA TRP A 318 -11.87 19.87 17.12
C TRP A 318 -11.48 18.39 17.25
N TYR A 319 -12.16 17.49 16.53
CA TYR A 319 -11.92 16.05 16.63
C TYR A 319 -10.48 15.65 16.29
N TRP A 320 -9.87 16.34 15.30
CA TRP A 320 -8.53 16.03 14.80
C TRP A 320 -7.41 16.77 15.53
N HIS A 321 -7.73 17.90 16.17
CA HIS A 321 -6.74 18.80 16.78
C HIS A 321 -6.81 18.88 18.31
N LYS A 322 -7.65 18.07 18.97
CA LYS A 322 -7.79 18.08 20.44
C LYS A 322 -6.58 17.52 21.21
N SER A 323 -5.72 16.70 20.59
CA SER A 323 -4.62 16.03 21.29
C SER A 323 -3.37 16.92 21.39
N GLU A 324 -2.63 16.75 22.48
CA GLU A 324 -1.41 17.53 22.73
C GLU A 324 -0.30 17.23 21.71
N GLU A 325 -0.18 15.98 21.28
CA GLU A 325 0.70 15.58 20.18
C GLU A 325 0.42 16.35 18.89
N ARG A 326 -0.87 16.58 18.59
CA ARG A 326 -1.26 17.31 17.39
C ARG A 326 -0.96 18.79 17.49
N LYS A 327 -1.22 19.42 18.64
CA LYS A 327 -0.84 20.82 18.90
C LYS A 327 0.66 21.04 18.70
N ASN A 328 1.49 20.14 19.24
CA ASN A 328 2.94 20.17 19.04
C ASN A 328 3.35 20.04 17.56
N ALA A 329 2.68 19.17 16.80
CA ALA A 329 2.93 19.01 15.36
C ALA A 329 2.51 20.26 14.55
N ASP A 330 1.38 20.86 14.90
CA ASP A 330 0.86 22.08 14.26
C ASP A 330 1.78 23.27 14.55
N GLN A 331 2.31 23.39 15.77
CA GLN A 331 3.28 24.42 16.12
C GLN A 331 4.57 24.29 15.30
N LYS A 332 5.14 23.07 15.20
CA LYS A 332 6.33 22.81 14.36
C LYS A 332 6.08 23.14 12.90
N LYS A 333 4.87 22.86 12.39
CA LYS A 333 4.46 23.21 11.02
C LYS A 333 4.41 24.73 10.84
N GLN A 334 3.80 25.46 11.78
CA GLN A 334 3.74 26.91 11.78
C GLN A 334 5.15 27.55 11.79
N GLU A 335 6.06 27.06 12.64
CA GLU A 335 7.45 27.52 12.70
C GLU A 335 8.20 27.26 11.37
N THR A 336 8.04 26.06 10.81
CA THR A 336 8.69 25.66 9.55
C THR A 336 8.24 26.56 8.40
N LEU A 337 6.94 26.78 8.27
CA LEU A 337 6.37 27.59 7.18
C LEU A 337 6.70 29.08 7.36
N LYS A 338 6.62 29.60 8.59
CA LYS A 338 7.01 30.98 8.91
C LYS A 338 8.47 31.27 8.56
N LYS A 339 9.39 30.34 8.86
CA LYS A 339 10.81 30.46 8.48
C LYS A 339 11.03 30.58 6.96
N ASN A 340 10.09 30.08 6.16
CA ASN A 340 10.13 30.13 4.71
C ASN A 340 9.16 31.19 4.14
N ASN A 341 8.85 32.25 4.90
CA ASN A 341 7.99 33.36 4.49
C ASN A 341 6.55 32.97 4.11
N ILE A 342 6.05 31.85 4.65
CA ILE A 342 4.66 31.43 4.49
C ILE A 342 3.90 31.74 5.78
N HIS A 343 2.91 32.62 5.69
CA HIS A 343 2.05 33.00 6.81
C HIS A 343 0.87 32.03 6.91
N LEU A 344 0.77 31.33 8.04
CA LEU A 344 -0.32 30.39 8.27
C LEU A 344 -1.51 31.11 8.93
N ILE A 345 -2.71 30.96 8.38
CA ILE A 345 -4.00 31.34 8.98
C ILE A 345 -4.72 30.04 9.33
N LYS A 346 -5.39 29.99 10.49
CA LYS A 346 -6.17 28.80 10.87
C LYS A 346 -7.64 29.17 10.95
N LEU A 347 -8.49 28.45 10.24
CA LEU A 347 -9.92 28.40 10.56
C LEU A 347 -10.07 27.39 11.70
N ILE A 348 -10.43 27.85 12.91
CA ILE A 348 -10.37 27.04 14.12
C ILE A 348 -11.77 26.76 14.68
N ASP A 349 -12.06 25.50 14.99
CA ASP A 349 -13.30 25.11 15.66
C ASP A 349 -13.35 25.74 17.06
N ASN A 350 -14.45 26.44 17.39
CA ASN A 350 -14.59 27.19 18.65
C ASN A 350 -14.57 26.35 19.93
N ARG A 351 -14.56 25.01 19.82
CA ARG A 351 -14.31 24.10 20.95
C ARG A 351 -12.82 23.94 21.28
N LEU A 352 -11.93 24.45 20.43
CA LEU A 352 -10.50 24.55 20.69
C LEU A 352 -10.19 25.92 21.29
N GLU A 353 -9.13 25.98 22.09
CA GLU A 353 -8.62 27.24 22.63
C GLU A 353 -8.05 28.10 21.50
N ILE A 354 -8.47 29.36 21.45
CA ILE A 354 -8.01 30.36 20.48
C ILE A 354 -6.97 31.20 21.20
N SER A 355 -5.72 31.18 20.72
CA SER A 355 -4.61 31.85 21.38
C SER A 355 -3.90 32.86 20.51
N HIS A 356 -4.18 32.90 19.20
CA HIS A 356 -3.50 33.80 18.27
C HIS A 356 -4.43 34.59 17.34
N PRO A 357 -4.05 35.83 16.94
CA PRO A 357 -4.86 36.67 16.05
C PRO A 357 -5.08 36.10 14.64
N ASN A 358 -4.23 35.18 14.17
CA ASN A 358 -4.36 34.50 12.89
C ASN A 358 -5.29 33.27 12.94
N GLU A 359 -6.03 33.10 14.04
CA GLU A 359 -6.97 32.01 14.25
C GLU A 359 -8.40 32.56 14.17
N ILE A 360 -9.10 32.20 13.09
CA ILE A 360 -10.45 32.67 12.78
C ILE A 360 -11.45 31.61 13.25
N PRO A 361 -12.26 31.88 14.29
CA PRO A 361 -13.17 30.88 14.84
C PRO A 361 -14.28 30.51 13.86
N TYR A 362 -14.73 29.26 13.94
CA TYR A 362 -15.98 28.78 13.36
C TYR A 362 -16.65 27.75 14.29
N THR A 363 -17.96 27.63 14.19
CA THR A 363 -18.75 26.59 14.88
C THR A 363 -19.00 25.43 13.93
N ASN A 364 -18.74 24.20 14.35
CA ASN A 364 -19.02 23.03 13.53
C ASN A 364 -20.53 22.95 13.17
N GLY A 365 -20.84 23.01 11.87
CA GLY A 365 -22.21 23.01 11.35
C GLY A 365 -22.80 24.39 11.08
N GLU A 366 -22.06 25.48 11.31
CA GLU A 366 -22.46 26.79 10.80
C GLU A 366 -22.33 26.87 9.27
N GLU A 367 -23.11 27.77 8.67
CA GLU A 367 -23.01 28.08 7.24
C GLU A 367 -21.58 28.53 6.89
N HIS A 368 -21.06 28.05 5.75
CA HIS A 368 -19.67 28.32 5.38
C HIS A 368 -19.44 29.79 4.96
N LEU A 369 -20.45 30.45 4.39
CA LEU A 369 -20.33 31.82 3.88
C LEU A 369 -19.87 32.83 4.96
N PRO A 370 -20.47 32.89 6.17
CA PRO A 370 -19.95 33.70 7.27
C PRO A 370 -18.47 33.47 7.61
N ILE A 371 -17.99 32.22 7.56
CA ILE A 371 -16.58 31.89 7.83
C ILE A 371 -15.69 32.53 6.78
N ILE A 372 -16.07 32.38 5.50
CA ILE A 372 -15.32 32.90 4.36
C ILE A 372 -15.30 34.44 4.38
N ILE A 373 -16.41 35.08 4.73
CA ILE A 373 -16.47 36.53 4.91
C ILE A 373 -15.50 37.00 6.00
N ARG A 374 -15.42 36.31 7.15
CA ARG A 374 -14.43 36.63 8.21
C ARG A 374 -13.00 36.47 7.70
N LEU A 375 -12.72 35.39 6.95
CA LEU A 375 -11.42 35.14 6.34
C LEU A 375 -11.02 36.24 5.34
N LEU A 376 -11.92 36.63 4.44
CA LEU A 376 -11.64 37.66 3.44
C LEU A 376 -11.40 39.03 4.09
N ASN A 377 -12.18 39.39 5.12
CA ASN A 377 -11.93 40.60 5.89
C ASN A 377 -10.58 40.56 6.60
N TYR A 378 -10.20 39.41 7.18
CA TYR A 378 -8.90 39.24 7.79
C TYR A 378 -7.77 39.40 6.76
N LEU A 379 -7.88 38.76 5.60
CA LEU A 379 -6.89 38.88 4.51
C LEU A 379 -6.73 40.34 4.05
N LYS A 380 -7.85 41.04 3.87
CA LYS A 380 -7.88 42.45 3.43
C LYS A 380 -7.19 43.39 4.41
N VAL A 381 -7.32 43.15 5.72
CA VAL A 381 -6.74 44.01 6.76
C VAL A 381 -5.26 43.69 7.03
N ASN A 382 -4.87 42.42 6.98
CA ASN A 382 -3.57 41.97 7.50
C ASN A 382 -2.51 41.73 6.42
N PHE A 383 -2.86 41.78 5.13
CA PHE A 383 -1.92 41.51 4.04
C PHE A 383 -1.90 42.64 3.01
N ASN A 384 -0.73 42.88 2.42
CA ASN A 384 -0.58 43.87 1.36
C ASN A 384 -1.11 43.28 0.04
N LEU A 385 -2.37 43.58 -0.27
CA LEU A 385 -3.05 43.10 -1.48
C LEU A 385 -3.03 44.15 -2.58
N SER A 386 -2.92 43.70 -3.84
CA SER A 386 -3.06 44.59 -5.01
C SER A 386 -4.42 45.30 -5.02
N LYS A 387 -4.50 46.49 -5.64
CA LYS A 387 -5.79 47.22 -5.77
C LYS A 387 -6.87 46.34 -6.40
N TYR A 388 -6.51 45.58 -7.44
CA TYR A 388 -7.40 44.64 -8.11
C TYR A 388 -7.92 43.56 -7.14
N THR A 389 -7.04 42.92 -6.37
CA THR A 389 -7.43 41.90 -5.38
C THR A 389 -8.33 42.48 -4.30
N GLN A 390 -8.04 43.69 -3.80
CA GLN A 390 -8.90 44.36 -2.81
C GLN A 390 -10.29 44.64 -3.37
N GLU A 391 -10.38 45.06 -4.64
CA GLU A 391 -11.65 45.27 -5.34
C GLU A 391 -12.43 43.96 -5.50
N GLN A 392 -11.77 42.87 -5.91
CA GLN A 392 -12.41 41.54 -5.99
C GLN A 392 -12.97 41.09 -4.63
N ILE A 393 -12.23 41.29 -3.55
CA ILE A 393 -12.72 41.01 -2.18
C ILE A 393 -13.94 41.88 -1.86
N ASN A 394 -13.90 43.19 -2.15
CA ASN A 394 -15.04 44.08 -1.88
C ASN A 394 -16.29 43.66 -2.65
N ASN A 395 -16.15 43.31 -3.93
CA ASN A 395 -17.24 42.82 -4.76
C ASN A 395 -17.83 41.53 -4.17
N TYR A 396 -16.98 40.59 -3.76
CA TYR A 396 -17.43 39.36 -3.10
C TYR A 396 -18.21 39.66 -1.80
N LEU A 397 -17.70 40.55 -0.95
CA LEU A 397 -18.34 40.92 0.32
C LEU A 397 -19.72 41.59 0.11
N GLN A 398 -19.90 42.34 -0.97
CA GLN A 398 -21.18 42.95 -1.34
C GLN A 398 -22.22 41.93 -1.84
N LEU A 399 -21.78 40.86 -2.51
CA LEU A 399 -22.69 39.84 -3.06
C LEU A 399 -23.48 39.09 -1.97
N GLN A 400 -22.89 38.91 -0.78
CA GLN A 400 -23.46 38.14 0.33
C GLN A 400 -23.99 36.75 -0.07
N LYS A 401 -23.38 36.12 -1.07
CA LYS A 401 -23.68 34.76 -1.54
C LYS A 401 -22.40 34.08 -2.04
N TYR A 402 -22.43 32.74 -2.19
CA TYR A 402 -21.33 32.01 -2.82
C TYR A 402 -21.18 32.43 -4.29
N TYR A 403 -19.94 32.71 -4.71
CA TYR A 403 -19.63 33.10 -6.08
C TYR A 403 -19.29 31.87 -6.93
N ASN A 404 -18.45 30.97 -6.40
CA ASN A 404 -17.97 29.78 -7.10
C ASN A 404 -18.74 28.50 -6.72
N ASP A 405 -20.08 28.59 -6.69
CA ASP A 405 -20.92 27.46 -6.32
C ASP A 405 -20.86 26.30 -7.31
N ASP A 406 -20.73 26.58 -8.60
CA ASP A 406 -20.63 25.56 -9.64
C ASP A 406 -19.31 24.79 -9.57
N GLU A 407 -18.17 25.47 -9.39
CA GLU A 407 -16.87 24.83 -9.18
C GLU A 407 -16.90 23.95 -7.91
N TYR A 408 -17.50 24.45 -6.82
CA TYR A 408 -17.69 23.67 -5.60
C TYR A 408 -18.51 22.40 -5.87
N LYS A 409 -19.63 22.51 -6.56
CA LYS A 409 -20.47 21.35 -6.95
C LYS A 409 -19.69 20.37 -7.81
N VAL A 410 -18.90 20.84 -8.78
CA VAL A 410 -18.07 20.00 -9.65
C VAL A 410 -17.04 19.22 -8.82
N ILE A 411 -16.31 19.88 -7.93
CA ILE A 411 -15.30 19.22 -7.09
C ILE A 411 -15.98 18.20 -6.16
N ILE A 412 -17.06 18.58 -5.48
CA ILE A 412 -17.79 17.66 -4.59
C ILE A 412 -18.35 16.46 -5.37
N ARG A 413 -18.87 16.66 -6.59
CA ARG A 413 -19.32 15.60 -7.50
C ARG A 413 -18.20 14.66 -7.97
N SER A 414 -16.97 15.16 -8.00
CA SER A 414 -15.79 14.41 -8.42
C SER A 414 -15.16 13.54 -7.32
N LEU A 415 -15.57 13.72 -6.07
CA LEU A 415 -15.08 12.91 -4.95
C LEU A 415 -15.71 11.51 -4.99
N PRO A 416 -14.95 10.45 -4.65
CA PRO A 416 -15.42 9.08 -4.68
C PRO A 416 -16.61 8.90 -3.73
N GLY A 417 -17.72 8.44 -4.30
CA GLY A 417 -18.87 7.99 -3.55
C GLY A 417 -18.64 6.63 -2.88
N PRO A 418 -19.60 6.17 -2.06
CA PRO A 418 -19.66 4.77 -1.68
C PRO A 418 -19.78 3.87 -2.93
N LEU A 419 -19.51 2.56 -2.79
CA LEU A 419 -19.87 1.59 -3.84
C LEU A 419 -21.33 1.78 -4.25
N ILE A 420 -21.65 1.63 -5.54
CA ILE A 420 -22.99 1.87 -6.08
C ILE A 420 -24.05 1.10 -5.28
N GLU A 421 -23.77 -0.17 -4.97
CA GLU A 421 -24.64 -1.04 -4.15
C GLU A 421 -25.00 -0.46 -2.78
N ASN A 422 -24.11 0.37 -2.21
CA ASN A 422 -24.25 1.01 -0.91
C ASN A 422 -24.70 2.48 -1.00
N SER A 423 -24.90 2.99 -2.21
CA SER A 423 -25.34 4.35 -2.49
C SER A 423 -26.86 4.48 -2.54
N ILE A 424 -27.38 5.71 -2.51
CA ILE A 424 -28.80 5.99 -2.74
C ILE A 424 -29.24 5.57 -4.14
N ALA A 425 -28.33 5.58 -5.12
CA ALA A 425 -28.63 5.15 -6.48
C ALA A 425 -29.12 3.69 -6.59
N ASN A 426 -28.77 2.83 -5.62
CA ASN A 426 -29.25 1.45 -5.59
C ASN A 426 -30.60 1.28 -4.85
N ASN A 427 -31.28 2.37 -4.49
CA ASN A 427 -32.59 2.33 -3.85
C ASN A 427 -33.65 3.10 -4.66
N PRO A 428 -34.43 2.41 -5.51
CA PRO A 428 -35.43 3.04 -6.37
C PRO A 428 -36.51 3.84 -5.62
N ILE A 429 -36.84 3.46 -4.38
CA ILE A 429 -37.85 4.15 -3.58
C ILE A 429 -37.30 5.52 -3.14
N LEU A 430 -36.05 5.57 -2.68
CA LEU A 430 -35.42 6.81 -2.27
C LEU A 430 -35.11 7.72 -3.46
N LEU A 431 -34.74 7.15 -4.61
CA LEU A 431 -34.50 7.93 -5.84
C LEU A 431 -35.74 8.71 -6.28
N LYS A 432 -36.93 8.14 -6.13
CA LYS A 432 -38.20 8.83 -6.43
C LYS A 432 -38.45 10.02 -5.51
N GLU A 433 -37.84 10.03 -4.34
CA GLU A 433 -37.99 11.13 -3.38
C GLU A 433 -36.74 12.03 -3.29
N TRP A 434 -35.73 11.80 -4.12
CA TRP A 434 -34.52 12.62 -4.12
C TRP A 434 -34.79 13.99 -4.74
N HIS A 435 -34.40 15.07 -4.06
CA HIS A 435 -34.55 16.41 -4.62
C HIS A 435 -33.34 16.79 -5.48
N TYR A 436 -33.44 16.60 -6.80
CA TYR A 436 -32.31 16.80 -7.73
C TYR A 436 -31.82 18.27 -7.81
N GLU A 437 -32.71 19.25 -7.63
CA GLU A 437 -32.32 20.67 -7.73
C GLU A 437 -31.66 21.21 -6.46
N LYS A 438 -32.12 20.82 -5.27
CA LYS A 438 -31.60 21.32 -3.98
C LYS A 438 -30.40 20.55 -3.45
N ASN A 439 -30.11 19.36 -3.99
CA ASN A 439 -28.95 18.59 -3.59
C ASN A 439 -27.74 18.88 -4.48
N ASN A 440 -26.62 19.22 -3.85
CA ASN A 440 -25.32 19.37 -4.51
C ASN A 440 -24.57 18.04 -4.72
N LEU A 441 -25.18 16.92 -4.31
CA LEU A 441 -24.63 15.57 -4.37
C LEU A 441 -25.50 14.71 -5.28
N GLU A 442 -24.86 13.86 -6.08
CA GLU A 442 -25.58 12.83 -6.83
C GLU A 442 -25.96 11.65 -5.91
N PRO A 443 -27.05 10.93 -6.19
CA PRO A 443 -27.44 9.74 -5.42
C PRO A 443 -26.34 8.67 -5.32
N THR A 444 -25.47 8.57 -6.32
CA THR A 444 -24.30 7.65 -6.34
C THR A 444 -23.24 8.02 -5.30
N GLN A 445 -23.24 9.26 -4.81
CA GLN A 445 -22.22 9.78 -3.89
C GLN A 445 -22.62 9.70 -2.42
N VAL A 446 -23.87 9.33 -2.14
CA VAL A 446 -24.42 9.34 -0.78
C VAL A 446 -24.74 7.91 -0.39
N SER A 447 -24.26 7.46 0.76
CA SER A 447 -24.60 6.12 1.27
C SER A 447 -25.95 6.12 1.98
N TYR A 448 -26.64 4.97 2.00
CA TYR A 448 -27.87 4.82 2.78
C TYR A 448 -27.67 5.08 4.27
N GLY A 449 -26.47 4.83 4.81
CA GLY A 449 -26.09 5.08 6.20
C GLY A 449 -25.61 6.51 6.47
N SER A 450 -25.63 7.39 5.48
CA SER A 450 -25.14 8.75 5.63
C SER A 450 -25.95 9.53 6.66
N ARG A 451 -25.25 10.22 7.56
CA ARG A 451 -25.80 11.19 8.52
C ARG A 451 -25.78 12.62 7.99
N THR A 452 -25.36 12.82 6.75
CA THR A 452 -25.43 14.13 6.08
C THR A 452 -26.88 14.40 5.71
N LYS A 453 -27.42 15.56 6.09
CA LYS A 453 -28.75 15.99 5.64
C LYS A 453 -28.72 16.26 4.14
N VAL A 454 -29.76 15.80 3.46
CA VAL A 454 -30.03 16.04 2.04
C VAL A 454 -31.50 16.40 1.89
N TRP A 455 -31.83 17.08 0.80
CA TRP A 455 -33.19 17.46 0.46
C TRP A 455 -33.95 16.29 -0.17
N TRP A 456 -35.18 16.11 0.28
CA TRP A 456 -36.14 15.14 -0.25
C TRP A 456 -37.38 15.87 -0.74
N ILE A 457 -38.07 15.28 -1.72
CA ILE A 457 -39.36 15.73 -2.23
C ILE A 457 -40.28 14.52 -2.34
N CYS A 458 -41.52 14.60 -1.83
CA CYS A 458 -42.45 13.48 -1.93
C CYS A 458 -43.42 13.67 -3.09
N LYS A 459 -44.19 12.63 -3.43
CA LYS A 459 -45.21 12.67 -4.48
C LYS A 459 -46.26 13.79 -4.33
N ASN A 460 -46.46 14.31 -3.11
CA ASN A 460 -47.39 15.40 -2.82
C ASN A 460 -46.72 16.78 -2.91
N GLY A 461 -45.47 16.87 -3.39
CA GLY A 461 -44.72 18.12 -3.55
C GLY A 461 -44.14 18.69 -2.25
N HIS A 462 -44.23 17.97 -1.12
CA HIS A 462 -43.60 18.44 0.11
C HIS A 462 -42.09 18.24 0.04
N GLU A 463 -41.34 19.30 0.35
CA GLU A 463 -39.88 19.30 0.38
C GLU A 463 -39.38 19.35 1.83
N TRP A 464 -38.39 18.52 2.19
CA TRP A 464 -37.82 18.53 3.54
C TRP A 464 -36.37 18.06 3.56
N GLU A 465 -35.62 18.47 4.57
CA GLU A 465 -34.29 17.93 4.83
C GLU A 465 -34.34 16.75 5.81
N SER A 466 -33.65 15.67 5.46
CA SER A 466 -33.46 14.53 6.36
C SER A 466 -32.20 13.77 6.00
N THR A 467 -31.66 12.99 6.94
CA THR A 467 -30.51 12.14 6.65
C THR A 467 -30.95 10.86 5.92
N PRO A 468 -30.19 10.35 4.94
CA PRO A 468 -30.51 9.05 4.35
C PRO A 468 -30.61 7.92 5.38
N ASN A 469 -29.78 7.94 6.43
CA ASN A 469 -29.83 6.95 7.50
C ASN A 469 -31.18 6.93 8.24
N SER A 470 -31.81 8.09 8.45
CA SER A 470 -33.15 8.14 9.07
C SER A 470 -34.26 7.66 8.15
N ARG A 471 -34.00 7.58 6.84
CA ARG A 471 -34.92 7.02 5.84
C ARG A 471 -34.80 5.50 5.73
N THR A 472 -33.61 4.94 5.95
CA THR A 472 -33.29 3.53 5.64
C THR A 472 -33.17 2.60 6.84
N ARG A 473 -32.88 3.12 8.04
CA ARG A 473 -32.84 2.30 9.27
C ARG A 473 -34.19 1.63 9.55
N PRO A 474 -34.24 0.52 10.30
CA PRO A 474 -35.49 -0.04 10.81
C PRO A 474 -36.31 1.03 11.56
N GLY A 475 -37.59 1.17 11.22
CA GLY A 475 -38.45 2.24 11.74
C GLY A 475 -38.14 3.63 11.16
N GLY A 476 -37.47 3.70 10.01
CA GLY A 476 -37.18 4.94 9.30
C GLY A 476 -38.43 5.74 8.97
N SER A 477 -38.30 7.07 8.96
CA SER A 477 -39.40 8.00 8.72
C SER A 477 -39.38 8.56 7.31
N GLY A 478 -40.55 8.61 6.65
CA GLY A 478 -40.73 9.25 5.34
C GLY A 478 -40.99 10.75 5.45
N CYS A 479 -41.79 11.29 4.52
CA CYS A 479 -42.17 12.69 4.50
C CYS A 479 -42.90 13.11 5.81
N PRO A 480 -42.35 14.07 6.58
CA PRO A 480 -42.93 14.48 7.85
C PRO A 480 -44.30 15.16 7.70
N TYR A 481 -44.51 15.86 6.58
CA TYR A 481 -45.79 16.48 6.22
C TYR A 481 -46.87 15.43 5.97
N CYS A 482 -46.58 14.40 5.15
CA CYS A 482 -47.53 13.31 4.88
C CYS A 482 -47.86 12.49 6.14
N SER A 483 -46.91 12.37 7.08
CA SER A 483 -47.14 11.70 8.37
C SER A 483 -47.79 12.60 9.44
N GLY A 484 -48.17 13.84 9.10
CA GLY A 484 -48.80 14.78 10.03
C GLY A 484 -47.90 15.29 11.16
N LYS A 485 -46.57 15.16 11.02
CA LYS A 485 -45.57 15.63 12.00
C LYS A 485 -45.13 17.07 11.79
N LEU A 486 -45.38 17.63 10.60
CA LEU A 486 -45.20 19.04 10.29
C LEU A 486 -46.50 19.64 9.73
N PRO A 487 -46.72 20.95 9.93
CA PRO A 487 -47.93 21.62 9.49
C PRO A 487 -48.00 21.70 7.96
N THR A 488 -49.21 21.56 7.43
CA THR A 488 -49.55 21.78 6.01
C THR A 488 -50.67 22.82 5.91
N LYS A 489 -51.02 23.23 4.69
CA LYS A 489 -52.13 24.18 4.45
C LYS A 489 -53.45 23.72 5.09
N ASP A 490 -53.69 22.41 5.13
CA ASP A 490 -54.93 21.83 5.67
C ASP A 490 -54.77 21.20 7.08
N ASN A 491 -53.55 21.21 7.62
CA ASN A 491 -53.23 20.62 8.91
C ASN A 491 -52.27 21.52 9.70
N ASN A 492 -52.83 22.59 10.28
CA ASN A 492 -52.11 23.52 11.15
C ASN A 492 -53.07 24.09 12.22
N LEU A 493 -52.54 24.84 13.18
CA LEU A 493 -53.31 25.37 14.31
C LEU A 493 -54.44 26.31 13.86
N ALA A 494 -54.19 27.19 12.89
CA ALA A 494 -55.21 28.12 12.40
C ALA A 494 -56.43 27.40 11.83
N ILE A 495 -56.19 26.32 11.09
CA ILE A 495 -57.25 25.50 10.49
C ILE A 495 -57.93 24.60 11.52
N LYS A 496 -57.17 23.99 12.43
CA LYS A 496 -57.70 23.03 13.42
C LYS A 496 -58.34 23.70 14.63
N SER A 497 -57.98 24.95 14.93
CA SER A 497 -58.55 25.73 16.02
C SER A 497 -58.54 27.24 15.67
N PRO A 498 -59.46 27.69 14.81
CA PRO A 498 -59.57 29.11 14.43
C PRO A 498 -59.75 30.03 15.64
N GLU A 499 -60.54 29.61 16.64
CA GLU A 499 -60.79 30.39 17.84
C GLU A 499 -59.52 30.56 18.70
N LEU A 500 -58.69 29.53 18.79
CA LEU A 500 -57.43 29.64 19.51
C LEU A 500 -56.44 30.52 18.73
N ALA A 501 -56.42 30.43 17.40
CA ALA A 501 -55.60 31.29 16.56
C ALA A 501 -55.94 32.78 16.70
N LYS A 502 -57.22 33.15 16.94
CA LYS A 502 -57.61 34.55 17.24
C LYS A 502 -56.98 35.09 18.52
N GLN A 503 -56.66 34.21 19.48
CA GLN A 503 -56.02 34.59 20.74
C GLN A 503 -54.48 34.67 20.63
N TRP A 504 -53.92 34.48 19.43
CA TRP A 504 -52.49 34.64 19.18
C TRP A 504 -52.10 36.10 19.36
N HIS A 505 -51.06 36.36 20.15
CA HIS A 505 -50.69 37.75 20.43
C HIS A 505 -50.19 38.43 19.14
N PRO A 506 -50.72 39.62 18.76
CA PRO A 506 -50.44 40.26 17.47
C PRO A 506 -49.00 40.79 17.32
N LEU A 507 -48.38 41.23 18.42
CA LEU A 507 -47.06 41.89 18.39
C LEU A 507 -45.91 41.08 19.03
N LYS A 508 -46.17 40.28 20.07
CA LYS A 508 -45.11 39.66 20.88
C LYS A 508 -44.53 38.35 20.35
N ASN A 509 -45.05 37.85 19.23
CA ASN A 509 -44.61 36.59 18.62
C ASN A 509 -43.69 36.76 17.41
N ASN A 510 -43.22 37.98 17.13
CA ASN A 510 -42.34 38.30 16.01
C ASN A 510 -42.93 37.76 14.68
N GLU A 511 -42.18 36.91 13.96
CA GLU A 511 -42.60 36.29 12.69
C GLU A 511 -43.46 35.03 12.87
N LEU A 512 -43.67 34.56 14.10
CA LEU A 512 -44.42 33.34 14.33
C LEU A 512 -45.91 33.55 14.08
N ARG A 513 -46.52 32.64 13.31
CA ARG A 513 -47.94 32.64 12.98
C ARG A 513 -48.58 31.28 13.32
N PRO A 514 -49.89 31.23 13.66
CA PRO A 514 -50.59 29.98 13.96
C PRO A 514 -50.44 28.90 12.87
N GLU A 515 -50.42 29.29 11.60
CA GLU A 515 -50.28 28.39 10.44
C GLU A 515 -48.95 27.62 10.43
N MET A 516 -47.94 28.13 11.14
CA MET A 516 -46.61 27.52 11.25
C MET A 516 -46.53 26.38 12.27
N PHE A 517 -47.63 26.07 12.98
CA PHE A 517 -47.62 25.10 14.07
C PHE A 517 -48.75 24.09 13.97
N LEU A 518 -48.52 22.88 14.49
CA LEU A 518 -49.55 21.90 14.75
C LEU A 518 -50.20 22.14 16.13
N PRO A 519 -51.47 21.72 16.33
CA PRO A 519 -52.16 21.87 17.61
C PRO A 519 -51.44 21.32 18.85
N ARG A 520 -50.68 20.24 18.69
CA ARG A 520 -49.95 19.56 19.77
C ARG A 520 -48.51 20.08 19.97
N SER A 521 -48.21 21.29 19.51
CA SER A 521 -46.85 21.85 19.58
C SER A 521 -46.48 22.30 20.99
N ASN A 522 -45.33 21.86 21.49
CA ASN A 522 -44.79 22.33 22.78
C ASN A 522 -44.19 23.75 22.72
N LYS A 523 -44.23 24.42 21.57
CA LYS A 523 -43.71 25.78 21.42
C LYS A 523 -44.50 26.73 22.32
N LYS A 524 -43.80 27.43 23.22
CA LYS A 524 -44.35 28.54 24.00
C LYS A 524 -44.41 29.80 23.14
N VAL A 525 -45.57 30.44 23.15
CA VAL A 525 -45.85 31.68 22.44
C VAL A 525 -46.67 32.60 23.36
N TRP A 526 -46.71 33.87 23.03
CA TRP A 526 -47.57 34.84 23.69
C TRP A 526 -49.01 34.72 23.21
N TRP A 527 -49.93 34.81 24.14
CA TRP A 527 -51.37 34.81 23.91
C TRP A 527 -51.97 36.11 24.46
N LEU A 528 -53.04 36.57 23.83
CA LEU A 528 -53.85 37.70 24.27
C LEU A 528 -55.27 37.20 24.46
N GLY A 529 -55.74 37.24 25.71
CA GLY A 529 -57.09 36.81 26.07
C GLY A 529 -58.12 37.90 25.81
N GLU A 530 -59.39 37.54 25.78
CA GLU A 530 -60.50 38.51 25.68
C GLU A 530 -60.53 39.49 26.85
N CYS A 531 -60.08 39.05 28.04
CA CYS A 531 -59.85 39.91 29.20
C CYS A 531 -58.61 40.84 29.07
N LEU A 532 -58.04 40.98 27.87
CA LEU A 532 -56.81 41.74 27.56
C LEU A 532 -55.56 41.31 28.33
N HIS A 533 -55.63 40.19 29.05
CA HIS A 533 -54.47 39.62 29.72
C HIS A 533 -53.54 38.97 28.70
N GLU A 534 -52.24 39.26 28.84
CA GLU A 534 -51.18 38.72 28.00
C GLU A 534 -50.35 37.72 28.78
N TRP A 535 -50.17 36.50 28.27
CA TRP A 535 -49.36 35.49 28.94
C TRP A 535 -48.67 34.56 27.95
N GLN A 536 -47.67 33.83 28.45
CA GLN A 536 -47.02 32.77 27.68
C GLN A 536 -47.56 31.40 28.07
N ALA A 537 -47.88 30.59 27.07
CA ALA A 537 -48.23 29.19 27.22
C ALA A 537 -47.81 28.39 26.00
N SER A 538 -47.60 27.08 26.14
CA SER A 538 -47.40 26.21 24.98
C SER A 538 -48.70 26.07 24.18
N ILE A 539 -48.56 25.92 22.87
CA ILE A 539 -49.71 25.68 21.96
C ILE A 539 -50.47 24.42 22.40
N ASP A 540 -49.76 23.36 22.77
CA ASP A 540 -50.36 22.11 23.23
C ASP A 540 -51.25 22.32 24.47
N ASN A 541 -50.78 23.05 25.48
CA ASN A 541 -51.56 23.31 26.69
C ASN A 541 -52.83 24.10 26.37
N ARG A 542 -52.70 25.13 25.52
CA ARG A 542 -53.84 25.94 25.09
C ARG A 542 -54.84 25.12 24.29
N PHE A 543 -54.36 24.27 23.38
CA PHE A 543 -55.21 23.40 22.57
C PHE A 543 -55.94 22.34 23.40
N ASN A 544 -55.33 21.86 24.49
CA ASN A 544 -55.96 20.96 25.46
C ASN A 544 -56.87 21.66 26.48
N GLY A 545 -57.20 22.94 26.28
CA GLY A 545 -58.18 23.66 27.09
C GLY A 545 -57.61 24.46 28.26
N THR A 546 -56.30 24.64 28.36
CA THR A 546 -55.73 25.58 29.35
C THR A 546 -56.05 27.01 28.89
N ASN A 547 -56.92 27.70 29.64
CA ASN A 547 -57.37 29.04 29.32
C ASN A 547 -56.52 30.12 29.99
N CYS A 548 -56.90 31.40 29.76
CA CYS A 548 -56.25 32.54 30.39
C CYS A 548 -56.25 32.38 31.93
N PRO A 549 -55.10 32.50 32.61
CA PRO A 549 -54.99 32.31 34.06
C PRO A 549 -55.87 33.24 34.90
N ILE A 550 -56.23 34.42 34.38
CA ILE A 550 -57.07 35.40 35.08
C ILE A 550 -58.56 35.12 34.81
N CYS A 551 -58.91 34.81 33.57
CA CYS A 551 -60.29 34.54 33.18
C CYS A 551 -60.81 33.18 33.73
N TRP A 552 -59.93 32.22 34.06
CA TRP A 552 -60.31 30.89 34.58
C TRP A 552 -60.56 30.88 36.11
N ASN A 553 -60.05 31.86 36.86
CA ASN A 553 -60.27 32.02 38.31
C ASN A 553 -61.46 32.94 38.66
N ARG A 554 -62.30 33.25 37.68
CA ARG A 554 -63.61 33.92 37.83
C ARG A 554 -64.68 32.96 37.35
#